data_AF-A0A8T5UXV1-F1
#
_entry.id   AF-A0A8T5UXV1-F1
#
_cell.length_a   1.000
_cell.length_b   1.000
_cell.length_c   1.000
_cell.angle_alpha   90.00
_cell.angle_beta   90.00
_cell.angle_gamma   90.00
#
_symmetry.space_group_name_H-M   'P 1'
#
loop_
_entity.id
_entity.type
_entity.pdbx_description
1 polymer ?
#
loop_
_entity_poly.entity_id
_entity_poly.type
_entity_poly.pdbx_seq_one_letter_code
_entity_poly.pdbx_strand_id
1 'polypeptide(L)' 'MVEYVRKVGDDCWHFCTNCSKYPQFSTYRRVSNPSSDDICRECLRNEKNNNCNKKY' A
#
# COMPACT_ATOMS: atom_id res chain seq x y z
N MET A 1 -0.78 13.56 -0.96
CA MET A 1 -1.39 12.59 -1.92
C MET A 1 -1.07 11.19 -1.40
N VAL A 2 -1.94 10.19 -1.56
CA VAL A 2 -1.63 8.84 -1.04
C VAL A 2 -0.46 8.24 -1.80
N GLU A 3 0.62 7.90 -1.11
CA GLU A 3 1.76 7.22 -1.70
C GLU A 3 1.57 5.69 -1.64
N TYR A 4 1.56 5.06 -2.82
CA TYR A 4 1.58 3.62 -2.98
C TYR A 4 3.01 3.17 -3.21
N VAL A 5 3.44 2.22 -2.40
CA VAL A 5 4.78 1.66 -2.43
C VAL A 5 4.75 0.17 -2.71
N ARG A 6 5.73 -0.31 -3.46
CA ARG A 6 5.92 -1.72 -3.78
C ARG A 6 7.40 -2.05 -3.77
N LYS A 7 7.74 -3.24 -3.26
CA LYS A 7 9.11 -3.75 -3.29
C LYS A 7 9.31 -4.61 -4.54
N VAL A 8 10.53 -4.66 -5.07
CA VAL A 8 10.87 -5.64 -6.11
C VAL A 8 10.67 -7.07 -5.58
N GLY A 9 9.92 -7.89 -6.33
CA GLY A 9 9.51 -9.23 -5.91
C GLY A 9 8.27 -9.29 -5.01
N ASP A 10 7.69 -8.15 -4.61
CA ASP A 10 6.33 -8.12 -4.07
C ASP A 10 5.36 -8.10 -5.25
N ASP A 11 4.24 -8.81 -5.16
CA ASP A 11 3.15 -8.75 -6.15
C ASP A 11 2.15 -7.62 -5.89
N CYS A 12 2.19 -7.02 -4.70
CA CYS A 12 1.16 -6.10 -4.24
C CYS A 12 1.70 -4.69 -3.95
N TRP A 13 0.83 -3.69 -4.09
CA TRP A 13 1.05 -2.32 -3.63
C TRP A 13 0.53 -2.13 -2.23
N HIS A 14 1.30 -1.39 -1.44
CA HIS A 14 1.00 -1.06 -0.06
C HIS A 14 0.94 0.45 0.08
N PHE A 15 -0.05 0.97 0.80
CA PHE A 15 -0.19 2.41 1.06
C PHE A 15 -0.50 2.69 2.54
N CYS A 16 -0.92 1.68 3.29
CA CYS A 16 -1.08 1.74 4.74
C CYS A 16 0.24 1.38 5.40
N THR A 17 0.89 2.32 6.07
CA THR A 17 2.15 2.07 6.81
C THR A 17 1.97 1.11 7.99
N ASN A 18 0.74 0.95 8.47
CA ASN A 18 0.36 -0.03 9.50
C ASN A 18 0.00 -1.42 8.93
N CYS A 19 0.16 -1.64 7.63
CA CYS A 19 0.03 -2.97 7.04
C CYS A 19 1.19 -3.85 7.52
N SER A 20 0.88 -5.08 7.93
CA SER A 20 1.89 -6.05 8.41
C SER A 20 2.97 -6.35 7.37
N LYS A 21 2.60 -6.24 6.08
CA LYS A 21 3.49 -6.45 4.93
C LYS A 21 4.03 -5.14 4.33
N TYR A 22 3.82 -4.00 4.99
CA TYR A 22 4.31 -2.73 4.46
C TYR A 22 5.84 -2.77 4.33
N PRO A 23 6.39 -2.57 3.12
CA PRO A 23 7.82 -2.66 2.92
C PRO A 23 8.52 -1.45 3.56
N GLN A 24 9.53 -1.71 4.41
CA GLN A 24 10.38 -0.65 4.98
C GLN A 24 11.19 0.08 3.89
N PHE A 25 11.59 -0.67 2.86
CA PHE A 25 12.32 -0.16 1.70
C PHE A 25 11.54 -0.50 0.43
N SER A 26 10.90 0.53 -0.15
CA SER A 26 10.17 0.42 -1.39
C SER A 26 11.04 0.77 -2.59
N THR A 27 11.03 -0.13 -3.57
CA THR A 27 11.75 0.05 -4.85
C THR A 27 10.91 0.89 -5.80
N TYR A 28 9.60 0.67 -5.80
CA TYR A 28 8.63 1.35 -6.64
C TYR A 28 7.72 2.21 -5.78
N ARG A 29 7.47 3.45 -6.22
CA ARG A 29 6.61 4.42 -5.54
C ARG A 29 5.76 5.12 -6.59
N ARG A 30 4.48 5.29 -6.31
CA ARG A 30 3.56 6.08 -7.14
C ARG A 30 2.51 6.75 -6.29
N VAL A 31 2.04 7.91 -6.75
CA VAL A 31 0.91 8.63 -6.15
C VAL A 31 -0.42 8.30 -6.84
N SER A 32 -0.37 7.69 -8.03
CA SER A 32 -1.56 7.26 -8.76
C SER A 32 -2.13 5.98 -8.16
N ASN A 33 -3.44 5.94 -7.98
CA ASN A 33 -4.13 4.77 -7.45
C ASN A 33 -3.88 3.53 -8.35
N PRO A 34 -3.32 2.43 -7.80
CA PRO A 34 -3.32 1.12 -8.44
C PRO A 34 -4.72 0.63 -8.83
N SER A 35 -4.77 -0.40 -9.65
CA SER A 35 -5.94 -1.28 -9.66
C SER A 35 -6.07 -1.96 -8.30
N SER A 36 -7.31 -2.09 -7.80
CA SER A 36 -7.58 -2.73 -6.51
C SER A 36 -7.05 -4.16 -6.43
N ASP A 37 -6.96 -4.87 -7.56
CA ASP A 37 -6.43 -6.25 -7.62
C ASP A 37 -4.92 -6.30 -7.30
N ASP A 38 -4.18 -5.25 -7.67
CA ASP A 38 -2.76 -5.10 -7.36
C ASP A 38 -2.50 -4.59 -5.94
N ILE A 39 -3.53 -4.21 -5.17
CA ILE A 39 -3.36 -3.68 -3.81
C ILE A 39 -3.38 -4.82 -2.81
N CYS A 40 -2.51 -4.73 -1.80
CA CYS A 40 -2.51 -5.68 -0.70
C CYS A 40 -3.90 -5.73 -0.01
N ARG A 41 -4.45 -6.94 0.15
CA ARG A 41 -5.75 -7.17 0.79
C ARG A 41 -5.85 -6.59 2.21
N GLU A 42 -4.75 -6.60 2.98
CA GLU A 42 -4.71 -5.94 4.29
C GLU A 42 -4.86 -4.43 4.17
N CYS A 43 -4.21 -3.80 3.19
CA CYS A 43 -4.36 -2.36 2.96
C CYS A 43 -5.80 -2.01 2.57
N LEU A 44 -6.41 -2.77 1.66
CA LEU A 44 -7.83 -2.61 1.28
C LEU A 44 -8.76 -2.76 2.49
N ARG A 45 -8.52 -3.79 3.32
CA ARG A 45 -9.30 -4.05 4.52
C ARG A 45 -9.14 -2.91 5.54
N ASN A 46 -7.93 -2.41 5.74
CA ASN A 46 -7.64 -1.31 6.64
C ASN A 46 -8.27 -0.01 6.16
N GLU A 47 -8.22 0.27 4.85
CA GLU A 47 -8.90 1.42 4.27
C GLU A 47 -10.42 1.34 4.44
N LYS A 48 -11.02 0.17 4.18
CA LYS A 48 -12.45 -0.06 4.39
C LYS A 48 -12.87 0.13 5.85
N ASN A 49 -11.99 -0.23 6.79
CA ASN A 49 -12.20 -0.05 8.22
C ASN A 49 -11.76 1.34 8.74
N ASN A 50 -11.33 2.26 7.86
CA ASN A 50 -10.71 3.54 8.25
C ASN A 50 -9.53 3.41 9.24
N ASN A 51 -8.86 2.27 9.24
CA ASN A 51 -7.72 1.95 10.09
C ASN A 51 -6.42 1.87 9.26
N CYS A 52 -6.27 2.75 8.27
CA CYS A 52 -5.13 2.79 7.38
C CYS A 52 -4.34 4.07 7.59
N ASN A 53 -3.09 3.95 8.06
CA ASN A 53 -2.17 5.07 8.17
C ASN A 53 -1.52 5.35 6.81
N LYS A 54 -2.14 6.24 6.04
CA LYS A 54 -1.60 6.67 4.74
C LYS A 54 -0.54 7.75 4.99
N LYS A 55 0.58 7.67 4.28
CA LYS A 55 1.48 8.83 4.16
C LYS A 55 0.90 9.78 3.10
N TYR A 56 0.83 11.06 3.46
CA TYR A 56 0.31 12.16 2.63
C TYR A 56 1.43 13.00 2.04
#